data_AF-A0A7V3TU48-F1
#
_entry.id   AF-A0A7V3TU48-F1
#
_cell.length_a   1.000
_cell.length_b   1.000
_cell.length_c   1.000
_cell.angle_alpha   90.00
_cell.angle_beta   90.00
_cell.angle_gamma   90.00
#
_symmetry.space_group_name_H-M   'P 1'
#
loop_
_entity.id
_entity.type
_entity.pdbx_description
1 polymer ?
#
loop_
_entity_poly.entity_id
_entity_poly.type
_entity_poly.pdbx_seq_one_letter_code
_entity_poly.pdbx_strand_id
1 'polypeptide(L)'
;MTRTGRAILAVSGGLSIAWGALIAGACQFPSDNGDVAILLRADKNGVGQEAAAEAWQRIVNQGPAVLPALFEAASQANPVALNWIVTAADRIVDLERASSRKIPDAVFLSVVENRAAHAKIRWWAWQRLQEQSPQLAAKILENSLDDPAPQLRRAAVEAAIQKLGDLDGLLTRGEDVAARRNVAARLETIFEAARDKDQVEKIAGWLGQLGKPVDLAAHYGYIRSWLVVGPFDNTRDGGFDTRFPPEERLDPHQKYPGKHGEVAWKAVTTDDIHGRVDLNAILAEEKGVVAYAWAVVEVEKEQPAEIRWATPNATKLWVNGQLLGVFHVYHSGYEDDQYRVECRLKPGKNDILLKICQNEQTQDWARPWEFRLRVCDALGGAIGQR
;
A
#
# COMPACT_ATOMS: atom_id res chain seq x y z
N MET A 1 -53.89 33.78 -60.10
CA MET A 1 -53.07 34.87 -59.54
C MET A 1 -53.23 34.84 -58.02
N THR A 2 -52.10 34.98 -57.32
CA THR A 2 -51.92 35.32 -55.89
C THR A 2 -52.44 34.36 -54.79
N ARG A 3 -51.45 33.68 -54.15
CA ARG A 3 -51.20 33.43 -52.70
C ARG A 3 -52.31 33.91 -51.73
N THR A 4 -52.69 33.23 -50.63
CA THR A 4 -51.96 32.40 -49.64
C THR A 4 -52.98 31.88 -48.61
N GLY A 5 -52.75 30.71 -47.99
CA GLY A 5 -53.50 30.27 -46.80
C GLY A 5 -53.15 28.86 -46.31
N ARG A 6 -52.39 28.76 -45.21
CA ARG A 6 -52.10 27.56 -44.38
C ARG A 6 -53.45 26.99 -43.81
N ALA A 7 -53.62 25.76 -43.31
CA ALA A 7 -52.74 24.95 -42.46
C ALA A 7 -53.34 23.52 -42.16
N ILE A 8 -52.45 22.59 -41.77
CA ILE A 8 -52.61 21.46 -40.80
C ILE A 8 -53.29 20.15 -41.25
N LEU A 9 -52.51 19.05 -41.31
CA LEU A 9 -52.59 17.96 -40.32
C LEU A 9 -51.35 17.05 -40.39
N ALA A 10 -50.88 16.65 -39.21
CA ALA A 10 -49.64 15.96 -38.92
C ALA A 10 -49.76 14.43 -39.05
N VAL A 11 -48.70 13.77 -39.52
CA VAL A 11 -48.39 12.38 -39.19
C VAL A 11 -46.93 12.31 -38.79
N SER A 12 -46.71 11.81 -37.58
CA SER A 12 -45.47 11.73 -36.82
C SER A 12 -44.44 10.77 -37.43
N GLY A 13 -43.25 11.28 -37.72
CA GLY A 13 -42.06 10.47 -38.01
C GLY A 13 -41.38 10.02 -36.71
N GLY A 14 -41.17 8.71 -36.57
CA GLY A 14 -40.38 8.12 -35.49
C GLY A 14 -38.89 8.30 -35.74
N LEU A 15 -38.16 8.80 -34.73
CA LEU A 15 -36.71 8.77 -34.68
C LEU A 15 -36.23 7.34 -34.35
N SER A 16 -35.49 6.73 -35.26
CA SER A 16 -34.54 5.66 -34.93
C SER A 16 -33.14 6.28 -34.91
N ILE A 17 -32.60 6.51 -33.71
CA ILE A 17 -31.18 6.82 -33.54
C ILE A 17 -30.45 5.50 -33.32
N ALA A 18 -29.69 5.10 -34.34
CA ALA A 18 -28.80 3.96 -34.30
C ALA A 18 -27.64 4.20 -33.33
N TRP A 19 -27.26 3.13 -32.62
CA TRP A 19 -26.13 3.07 -31.70
C TRP A 19 -24.83 3.45 -32.41
N GLY A 20 -24.23 4.56 -31.99
CA GLY A 20 -22.83 4.87 -32.28
C GLY A 20 -21.92 4.01 -31.40
N ALA A 21 -21.14 3.14 -32.03
CA ALA A 21 -20.07 2.41 -31.38
C ALA A 21 -19.04 3.41 -30.81
N LEU A 22 -18.91 3.43 -29.48
CA LEU A 22 -17.77 4.05 -28.80
C LEU A 22 -16.52 3.24 -29.15
N ILE A 23 -15.73 3.80 -30.07
CA ILE A 23 -14.38 3.38 -30.38
C ILE A 23 -13.61 3.39 -29.07
N ALA A 24 -13.18 2.21 -28.62
CA ALA A 24 -12.20 2.06 -27.57
C ALA A 24 -10.98 2.92 -27.93
N GLY A 25 -10.62 3.86 -27.06
CA GLY A 25 -9.38 4.61 -27.16
C GLY A 25 -8.21 3.65 -27.06
N ALA A 26 -7.77 3.14 -28.22
CA ALA A 26 -6.47 2.52 -28.34
C ALA A 26 -5.44 3.61 -28.06
N CYS A 27 -4.76 3.52 -26.92
CA CYS A 27 -3.51 4.21 -26.74
C CYS A 27 -2.60 3.82 -27.91
N GLN A 28 -2.47 4.71 -28.88
CA GLN A 28 -1.53 4.55 -29.98
C GLN A 28 -0.13 4.71 -29.39
N PHE A 29 0.52 3.57 -29.15
CA PHE A 29 1.94 3.53 -28.87
C PHE A 29 2.70 3.98 -30.13
N PRO A 30 3.69 4.88 -30.03
CA PRO A 30 4.48 5.30 -31.17
C PRO A 30 5.20 4.10 -31.80
N SER A 31 5.17 4.04 -33.13
CA SER A 31 5.74 2.99 -33.96
C SER A 31 7.27 3.13 -34.12
N ASP A 32 8.00 3.11 -33.01
CA ASP A 32 9.46 2.92 -32.99
C ASP A 32 9.76 1.58 -32.28
N ASN A 33 9.89 0.51 -33.06
CA ASN A 33 9.85 -0.89 -32.62
C ASN A 33 11.20 -1.40 -32.06
N GLY A 34 11.71 -0.77 -31.01
CA GLY A 34 12.86 -1.31 -30.27
C GLY A 34 12.50 -2.55 -29.45
N ASP A 35 13.43 -3.51 -29.29
CA ASP A 35 13.20 -4.75 -28.54
C ASP A 35 12.74 -4.51 -27.09
N VAL A 36 13.21 -3.42 -26.46
CA VAL A 36 12.80 -3.02 -25.10
C VAL A 36 11.31 -2.68 -25.05
N ALA A 37 10.78 -2.01 -26.08
CA ALA A 37 9.36 -1.70 -26.17
C ALA A 37 8.50 -2.96 -26.35
N ILE A 38 9.06 -4.02 -26.96
CA ILE A 38 8.39 -5.32 -27.07
C ILE A 38 8.24 -5.96 -25.68
N LEU A 39 9.29 -5.90 -24.84
CA LEU A 39 9.21 -6.43 -23.46
C LEU A 39 8.10 -5.76 -22.65
N LEU A 40 7.91 -4.45 -22.82
CA LEU A 40 6.87 -3.67 -22.10
C LEU A 40 5.44 -4.10 -22.42
N ARG A 41 5.21 -4.76 -23.55
CA ARG A 41 3.88 -5.24 -23.97
C ARG A 41 3.50 -6.58 -23.34
N ALA A 42 4.45 -7.29 -22.72
CA ALA A 42 4.18 -8.58 -22.09
C ALA A 42 3.31 -8.41 -20.85
N ASP A 43 2.26 -9.22 -20.72
CA ASP A 43 1.33 -9.12 -19.60
C ASP A 43 1.03 -10.47 -18.91
N LYS A 44 0.27 -10.38 -17.81
CA LYS A 44 -0.13 -11.53 -16.99
C LYS A 44 -1.12 -12.50 -17.68
N ASN A 45 -1.75 -12.09 -18.77
CA ASN A 45 -2.70 -12.91 -19.53
C ASN A 45 -2.02 -13.69 -20.67
N GLY A 46 -0.69 -13.54 -20.82
CA GLY A 46 0.08 -14.20 -21.86
C GLY A 46 0.18 -13.40 -23.16
N VAL A 47 -0.33 -12.18 -23.21
CA VAL A 47 -0.19 -11.31 -24.38
C VAL A 47 1.28 -10.94 -24.55
N GLY A 48 1.80 -11.02 -25.78
CA GLY A 48 3.13 -10.55 -26.14
C GLY A 48 4.31 -11.41 -25.65
N GLN A 49 4.06 -12.57 -25.03
CA GLN A 49 5.12 -13.41 -24.43
C GLN A 49 6.11 -13.97 -25.46
N GLU A 50 5.62 -14.46 -26.60
CA GLU A 50 6.46 -15.05 -27.65
C GLU A 50 7.37 -13.99 -28.29
N ALA A 51 6.80 -12.84 -28.64
CA ALA A 51 7.56 -11.69 -29.13
C ALA A 51 8.56 -11.17 -28.07
N ALA A 52 8.18 -11.17 -26.78
CA ALA A 52 9.06 -10.79 -25.69
C ALA A 52 10.23 -11.77 -25.53
N ALA A 53 10.00 -13.08 -25.69
CA ALA A 53 11.08 -14.08 -25.64
C ALA A 53 12.10 -13.87 -26.76
N GLU A 54 11.66 -13.61 -28.00
CA GLU A 54 12.57 -13.30 -29.11
C GLU A 54 13.31 -11.98 -28.90
N ALA A 55 12.60 -10.93 -28.47
CA ALA A 55 13.19 -9.63 -28.17
C ALA A 55 14.22 -9.73 -27.04
N TRP A 56 13.93 -10.54 -26.01
CA TRP A 56 14.84 -10.80 -24.91
C TRP A 56 16.16 -11.40 -25.40
N GLN A 57 16.13 -12.38 -26.32
CA GLN A 57 17.36 -12.95 -26.89
C GLN A 57 18.17 -11.89 -27.63
N ARG A 58 17.51 -11.06 -28.44
CA ARG A 58 18.17 -9.97 -29.17
C ARG A 58 18.78 -8.93 -28.22
N ILE A 59 18.07 -8.55 -27.17
CA ILE A 59 18.57 -7.64 -26.11
C ILE A 59 19.80 -8.22 -25.44
N VAL A 60 19.75 -9.49 -25.01
CA VAL A 60 20.89 -10.14 -24.35
C VAL A 60 22.12 -10.16 -25.27
N ASN A 61 21.94 -10.41 -26.56
CA ASN A 61 23.01 -10.40 -27.55
C ASN A 61 23.61 -9.01 -27.82
N GLN A 62 22.89 -7.92 -27.55
CA GLN A 62 23.43 -6.55 -27.62
C GLN A 62 24.43 -6.26 -26.48
N GLY A 63 24.39 -7.04 -25.40
CA GLY A 63 25.33 -6.93 -24.28
C GLY A 63 25.14 -5.67 -23.43
N PRO A 64 26.16 -5.24 -22.67
CA PRO A 64 26.03 -4.21 -21.63
C PRO A 64 25.51 -2.84 -22.08
N ALA A 65 25.64 -2.50 -23.36
CA ALA A 65 25.25 -1.20 -23.89
C ALA A 65 23.73 -0.93 -23.78
N VAL A 66 22.91 -1.97 -23.69
CA VAL A 66 21.44 -1.85 -23.61
C VAL A 66 20.93 -1.64 -22.17
N LEU A 67 21.79 -1.84 -21.16
CA LEU A 67 21.38 -1.77 -19.74
C LEU A 67 20.71 -0.45 -19.35
N PRO A 68 21.22 0.74 -19.74
CA PRO A 68 20.54 2.01 -19.42
C PRO A 68 19.11 2.07 -19.95
N ALA A 69 18.86 1.60 -21.18
CA ALA A 69 17.53 1.57 -21.78
C ALA A 69 16.58 0.60 -21.05
N LEU A 70 17.11 -0.54 -20.59
CA LEU A 70 16.35 -1.48 -19.75
C LEU A 70 15.94 -0.86 -18.41
N PHE A 71 16.84 -0.10 -17.77
CA PHE A 71 16.55 0.55 -16.49
C PHE A 71 15.51 1.65 -16.63
N GLU A 72 15.57 2.45 -17.70
CA GLU A 72 14.56 3.46 -17.99
C GLU A 72 13.18 2.84 -18.25
N ALA A 73 13.13 1.76 -19.03
CA ALA A 73 11.90 1.04 -19.33
C ALA A 73 11.26 0.41 -18.09
N ALA A 74 12.05 -0.03 -17.11
CA ALA A 74 11.54 -0.66 -15.90
C ALA A 74 10.56 0.22 -15.11
N SER A 75 10.71 1.54 -15.15
CA SER A 75 9.79 2.48 -14.47
C SER A 75 8.39 2.51 -15.11
N GLN A 76 8.25 2.04 -16.35
CA GLN A 76 6.99 1.96 -17.08
C GLN A 76 6.44 0.52 -17.13
N ALA A 77 7.18 -0.45 -16.60
CA ALA A 77 6.89 -1.85 -16.76
C ALA A 77 5.82 -2.34 -15.78
N ASN A 78 4.86 -3.12 -16.28
CA ASN A 78 4.03 -3.95 -15.42
C ASN A 78 4.88 -5.09 -14.78
N PRO A 79 4.39 -5.82 -13.77
CA PRO A 79 5.18 -6.84 -13.07
C PRO A 79 5.78 -7.93 -13.97
N VAL A 80 5.09 -8.31 -15.05
CA VAL A 80 5.55 -9.34 -16.00
C VAL A 80 6.64 -8.78 -16.90
N ALA A 81 6.41 -7.61 -17.52
CA ALA A 81 7.42 -6.91 -18.30
C ALA A 81 8.68 -6.61 -17.48
N LEU A 82 8.51 -6.21 -16.22
CA LEU A 82 9.62 -5.95 -15.30
C LEU A 82 10.46 -7.21 -15.06
N ASN A 83 9.83 -8.38 -14.96
CA ASN A 83 10.57 -9.64 -14.86
C ASN A 83 11.41 -9.90 -16.10
N TRP A 84 10.87 -9.70 -17.31
CA TRP A 84 11.62 -9.81 -18.56
C TRP A 84 12.84 -8.88 -18.60
N ILE A 85 12.65 -7.63 -18.15
CA ILE A 85 13.72 -6.63 -18.08
C ILE A 85 14.83 -7.07 -17.10
N VAL A 86 14.45 -7.46 -15.89
CA VAL A 86 15.41 -7.88 -14.85
C VAL A 86 16.19 -9.12 -15.29
N THR A 87 15.53 -10.12 -15.88
CA THR A 87 16.21 -11.35 -16.33
C THR A 87 17.14 -11.09 -17.52
N ALA A 88 16.79 -10.16 -18.42
CA ALA A 88 17.70 -9.74 -19.49
C ALA A 88 18.95 -9.08 -18.91
N ALA A 89 18.77 -8.16 -17.96
CA ALA A 89 19.88 -7.48 -17.30
C ALA A 89 20.78 -8.46 -16.53
N ASP A 90 20.20 -9.39 -15.76
CA ASP A 90 20.94 -10.48 -15.09
C ASP A 90 21.75 -11.30 -16.09
N ARG A 91 21.11 -11.75 -17.19
CA ARG A 91 21.78 -12.57 -18.18
C ARG A 91 22.96 -11.85 -18.84
N ILE A 92 22.82 -10.56 -19.14
CA ILE A 92 23.90 -9.73 -19.70
C ILE A 92 25.07 -9.67 -18.71
N VAL A 93 24.80 -9.43 -17.42
CA VAL A 93 25.85 -9.40 -16.38
C VAL A 93 26.55 -10.76 -16.26
N ASP A 94 25.79 -11.86 -16.30
CA ASP A 94 26.34 -13.22 -16.22
C ASP A 94 27.25 -13.55 -17.40
N LEU A 95 26.87 -13.15 -18.62
CA LEU A 95 27.67 -13.37 -19.83
C LEU A 95 29.00 -12.59 -19.79
N GLU A 96 28.97 -11.35 -19.31
CA GLU A 96 30.19 -10.57 -19.11
C GLU A 96 31.10 -11.22 -18.06
N ARG A 97 30.53 -11.64 -16.92
CA ARG A 97 31.27 -12.33 -15.86
C ARG A 97 31.89 -13.64 -16.34
N ALA A 98 31.13 -14.45 -17.07
CA ALA A 98 31.61 -15.70 -17.67
C ALA A 98 32.76 -15.47 -18.67
N SER A 99 32.79 -14.28 -19.28
CA SER A 99 33.87 -13.84 -20.16
C SER A 99 34.99 -13.07 -19.43
N SER A 100 35.01 -13.09 -18.09
CA SER A 100 35.94 -12.34 -17.24
C SER A 100 35.97 -10.82 -17.50
N ARG A 101 34.87 -10.27 -18.05
CA ARG A 101 34.67 -8.82 -18.22
C ARG A 101 33.84 -8.27 -17.07
N LYS A 102 34.13 -7.03 -16.70
CA LYS A 102 33.41 -6.30 -15.65
C LYS A 102 32.61 -5.17 -16.28
N ILE A 103 31.32 -5.11 -15.96
CA ILE A 103 30.50 -3.94 -16.27
C ILE A 103 30.93 -2.79 -15.33
N PRO A 104 31.17 -1.57 -15.84
CA PRO A 104 31.60 -0.47 -15.00
C PRO A 104 30.59 -0.16 -13.88
N ASP A 105 31.09 0.05 -12.66
CA ASP A 105 30.26 0.37 -11.48
C ASP A 105 29.33 1.57 -11.73
N ALA A 106 29.78 2.54 -12.56
CA ALA A 106 29.00 3.71 -12.97
C ALA A 106 27.64 3.36 -13.59
N VAL A 107 27.51 2.21 -14.26
CA VAL A 107 26.24 1.74 -14.84
C VAL A 107 25.25 1.42 -13.71
N PHE A 108 25.69 0.70 -12.68
CA PHE A 108 24.84 0.36 -11.53
C PHE A 108 24.57 1.58 -10.63
N LEU A 109 25.56 2.45 -10.46
CA LEU A 109 25.41 3.71 -9.72
C LEU A 109 24.33 4.60 -10.32
N SER A 110 24.31 4.72 -11.66
CA SER A 110 23.36 5.58 -12.37
C SER A 110 21.88 5.30 -12.05
N VAL A 111 21.56 4.06 -11.66
CA VAL A 111 20.20 3.65 -11.32
C VAL A 111 19.98 3.53 -9.82
N VAL A 112 20.92 3.01 -9.03
CA VAL A 112 20.74 2.87 -7.58
C VAL A 112 20.60 4.24 -6.90
N GLU A 113 21.32 5.26 -7.37
CA GLU A 113 21.27 6.63 -6.83
C GLU A 113 20.05 7.41 -7.33
N ASN A 114 19.44 7.00 -8.44
CA ASN A 114 18.21 7.60 -8.95
C ASN A 114 17.01 7.12 -8.13
N ARG A 115 16.63 7.88 -7.10
CA ARG A 115 15.49 7.57 -6.21
C ARG A 115 14.12 7.50 -6.91
N ALA A 116 14.00 8.02 -8.14
CA ALA A 116 12.78 7.92 -8.95
C ALA A 116 12.75 6.66 -9.85
N ALA A 117 13.86 5.93 -9.97
CA ALA A 117 13.89 4.69 -10.73
C ALA A 117 13.11 3.58 -10.03
N HIS A 118 12.66 2.59 -10.81
CA HIS A 118 11.89 1.47 -10.29
C HIS A 118 12.63 0.74 -9.15
N ALA A 119 11.99 0.60 -7.98
CA ALA A 119 12.57 0.04 -6.77
C ALA A 119 13.28 -1.31 -6.97
N LYS A 120 12.66 -2.22 -7.75
CA LYS A 120 13.25 -3.53 -8.06
C LYS A 120 14.59 -3.44 -8.81
N ILE A 121 14.73 -2.51 -9.76
CA ILE A 121 15.99 -2.34 -10.49
C ILE A 121 17.05 -1.67 -9.62
N ARG A 122 16.65 -0.71 -8.78
CA ARG A 122 17.57 -0.10 -7.80
C ARG A 122 18.15 -1.14 -6.86
N TRP A 123 17.30 -2.02 -6.32
CA TRP A 123 17.72 -3.16 -5.50
C TRP A 123 18.64 -4.10 -6.26
N TRP A 124 18.26 -4.50 -7.48
CA TRP A 124 19.08 -5.34 -8.34
C TRP A 124 20.48 -4.75 -8.58
N ALA A 125 20.56 -3.46 -8.91
CA ALA A 125 21.82 -2.77 -9.17
C ALA A 125 22.70 -2.70 -7.91
N TRP A 126 22.09 -2.45 -6.75
CA TRP A 126 22.81 -2.50 -5.47
C TRP A 126 23.38 -3.90 -5.19
N GLN A 127 22.65 -4.98 -5.48
CA GLN A 127 23.16 -6.34 -5.33
C GLN A 127 24.38 -6.59 -6.23
N ARG A 128 24.38 -6.08 -7.46
CA ARG A 128 25.54 -6.16 -8.36
C ARG A 128 26.74 -5.39 -7.82
N LEU A 129 26.52 -4.19 -7.27
CA LEU A 129 27.57 -3.44 -6.57
C LEU A 129 28.07 -4.15 -5.32
N GLN A 130 27.19 -4.80 -4.56
CA GLN A 130 27.57 -5.56 -3.37
C GLN A 130 28.49 -6.75 -3.71
N GLU A 131 28.27 -7.40 -4.85
CA GLU A 131 29.12 -8.49 -5.35
C GLU A 131 30.47 -7.97 -5.89
N GLN A 132 30.48 -6.84 -6.60
CA GLN A 132 31.66 -6.37 -7.34
C GLN A 132 32.51 -5.33 -6.60
N SER A 133 31.88 -4.50 -5.77
CA SER A 133 32.46 -3.35 -5.08
C SER A 133 31.80 -3.15 -3.70
N PRO A 134 32.01 -4.06 -2.73
CA PRO A 134 31.29 -4.08 -1.45
C PRO A 134 31.39 -2.77 -0.65
N GLN A 135 32.52 -2.07 -0.72
CA GLN A 135 32.74 -0.81 -0.01
C GLN A 135 31.83 0.31 -0.55
N LEU A 136 31.61 0.32 -1.86
CA LEU A 136 30.72 1.28 -2.52
C LEU A 136 29.25 0.97 -2.17
N ALA A 137 28.87 -0.31 -2.21
CA ALA A 137 27.53 -0.76 -1.81
C ALA A 137 27.22 -0.42 -0.34
N ALA A 138 28.19 -0.61 0.56
CA ALA A 138 28.07 -0.23 1.97
C ALA A 138 27.87 1.29 2.15
N LYS A 139 28.60 2.11 1.38
CA LYS A 139 28.48 3.58 1.40
C LYS A 139 27.09 4.06 0.97
N ILE A 140 26.47 3.39 -0.01
CA ILE A 140 25.09 3.70 -0.43
C ILE A 140 24.12 3.50 0.73
N LEU A 141 24.25 2.40 1.47
CA LEU A 141 23.35 2.09 2.60
C LEU A 141 23.42 3.12 3.74
N GLU A 142 24.55 3.84 3.90
CA GLU A 142 24.71 4.87 4.95
C GLU A 142 23.69 6.00 4.81
N ASN A 143 23.24 6.29 3.59
CA ASN A 143 22.29 7.35 3.27
C ASN A 143 20.93 6.82 2.78
N SER A 144 20.63 5.55 3.06
CA SER A 144 19.45 4.85 2.52
C SER A 144 18.41 4.48 3.58
N LEU A 145 18.50 5.00 4.81
CA LEU A 145 17.50 4.75 5.85
C LEU A 145 16.10 5.22 5.45
N ASP A 146 15.99 6.30 4.69
CA ASP A 146 14.71 6.83 4.20
C ASP A 146 14.38 6.36 2.77
N ASP A 147 15.16 5.44 2.20
CA ASP A 147 15.13 5.13 0.76
C ASP A 147 13.76 4.63 0.29
N PRO A 148 13.17 5.17 -0.79
CA PRO A 148 11.83 4.79 -1.22
C PRO A 148 11.72 3.34 -1.72
N ALA A 149 12.84 2.69 -2.07
CA ALA A 149 12.85 1.28 -2.42
C ALA A 149 12.89 0.42 -1.13
N PRO A 150 11.85 -0.38 -0.85
CA PRO A 150 11.74 -1.11 0.43
C PRO A 150 12.95 -1.99 0.75
N GLN A 151 13.49 -2.69 -0.25
CA GLN A 151 14.62 -3.59 -0.04
C GLN A 151 15.92 -2.83 0.28
N LEU A 152 16.14 -1.65 -0.31
CA LEU A 152 17.29 -0.81 0.02
C LEU A 152 17.16 -0.24 1.43
N ARG A 153 15.97 0.24 1.80
CA ARG A 153 15.68 0.69 3.16
C ARG A 153 15.92 -0.42 4.18
N ARG A 154 15.37 -1.62 3.94
CA ARG A 154 15.54 -2.78 4.81
C ARG A 154 17.03 -3.11 5.00
N ALA A 155 17.81 -3.13 3.92
CA ALA A 155 19.25 -3.36 3.98
C ALA A 155 19.99 -2.24 4.73
N ALA A 156 19.57 -0.98 4.57
CA ALA A 156 20.13 0.16 5.27
C ALA A 156 19.87 0.09 6.79
N VAL A 157 18.65 -0.27 7.19
CA VAL A 157 18.28 -0.51 8.58
C VAL A 157 19.15 -1.62 9.18
N GLU A 158 19.29 -2.74 8.47
CA GLU A 158 20.13 -3.86 8.90
C GLU A 158 21.60 -3.43 9.06
N ALA A 159 22.17 -2.74 8.07
CA ALA A 159 23.54 -2.24 8.13
C ALA A 159 23.73 -1.21 9.26
N ALA A 160 22.74 -0.36 9.53
CA ALA A 160 22.77 0.60 10.62
C ALA A 160 22.74 -0.09 11.99
N ILE A 161 21.94 -1.14 12.15
CA ILE A 161 21.91 -1.99 13.36
C ILE A 161 23.27 -2.67 13.56
N GLN A 162 23.84 -3.29 12.51
CA GLN A 162 25.14 -3.97 12.59
C GLN A 162 26.27 -3.02 13.00
N LYS A 163 26.23 -1.76 12.57
CA LYS A 163 27.18 -0.71 12.98
C LYS A 163 27.11 -0.34 14.46
N LEU A 164 26.04 -0.72 15.17
CA LEU A 164 25.95 -0.52 16.63
C LEU A 164 26.80 -1.53 17.41
N GLY A 165 27.27 -2.60 16.77
CA GLY A 165 28.10 -3.62 17.40
C GLY A 165 27.29 -4.60 18.26
N ASP A 166 27.88 -5.04 19.37
CA ASP A 166 27.30 -6.03 20.28
C ASP A 166 26.20 -5.42 21.16
N LEU A 167 24.97 -5.37 20.62
CA LEU A 167 23.79 -4.89 21.34
C LEU A 167 23.46 -5.76 22.56
N ASP A 168 23.53 -7.08 22.45
CA ASP A 168 23.19 -8.00 23.55
C ASP A 168 24.17 -7.84 24.71
N GLY A 169 25.47 -7.71 24.43
CA GLY A 169 26.48 -7.38 25.42
C GLY A 169 26.25 -6.03 26.10
N LEU A 170 25.78 -5.03 25.36
CA LEU A 170 25.48 -3.70 25.90
C LEU A 170 24.20 -3.68 26.75
N LEU A 171 23.22 -4.52 26.43
CA LEU A 171 21.98 -4.66 27.21
C LEU A 171 22.19 -5.41 28.53
N THR A 172 23.16 -6.32 28.57
CA THR A 172 23.49 -7.14 29.74
C THR A 172 24.52 -6.50 30.68
N ARG A 173 25.48 -5.72 30.16
CA ARG A 173 26.50 -5.03 30.97
C ARG A 173 25.93 -3.71 31.51
N GLY A 174 25.57 -3.70 32.79
CA GLY A 174 24.87 -2.59 33.45
C GLY A 174 25.66 -1.29 33.67
N GLU A 175 26.89 -1.14 33.18
CA GLU A 175 27.84 -0.16 33.73
C GLU A 175 28.15 1.06 32.84
N ASP A 176 27.94 1.02 31.52
CA ASP A 176 28.19 2.19 30.65
C ASP A 176 26.91 2.93 30.24
N VAL A 177 26.46 3.81 31.14
CA VAL A 177 25.27 4.65 30.94
C VAL A 177 25.39 5.54 29.69
N ALA A 178 26.59 6.05 29.40
CA ALA A 178 26.82 6.92 28.26
C ALA A 178 26.72 6.16 26.93
N ALA A 179 27.33 4.97 26.85
CA ALA A 179 27.19 4.10 25.69
C ALA A 179 25.73 3.67 25.47
N ARG A 180 25.00 3.29 26.53
CA ARG A 180 23.58 2.92 26.44
C ARG A 180 22.72 4.07 25.92
N ARG A 181 22.95 5.30 26.40
CA ARG A 181 22.24 6.49 25.91
C ARG A 181 22.53 6.77 24.43
N ASN A 182 23.79 6.65 24.00
CA ASN A 182 24.19 6.86 22.61
C ASN A 182 23.60 5.80 21.67
N VAL A 183 23.58 4.54 22.08
CA VAL A 183 22.97 3.45 21.31
C VAL A 183 21.45 3.62 21.24
N ALA A 184 20.79 3.98 22.35
CA ALA A 184 19.36 4.26 22.35
C ALA A 184 19.00 5.39 21.35
N ALA A 185 19.78 6.48 21.31
CA ALA A 185 19.55 7.58 20.36
C ALA A 185 19.70 7.15 18.89
N ARG A 186 20.65 6.26 18.60
CA ARG A 186 20.81 5.69 17.25
C ARG A 186 19.68 4.74 16.90
N LEU A 187 19.27 3.88 17.85
CA LEU A 187 18.12 2.98 17.66
C LEU A 187 16.82 3.75 17.44
N GLU A 188 16.58 4.87 18.14
CA GLU A 188 15.44 5.77 17.87
C GLU A 188 15.48 6.27 16.42
N THR A 189 16.64 6.71 15.93
CA THR A 189 16.79 7.17 14.53
C THR A 189 16.50 6.04 13.53
N ILE A 190 17.00 4.83 13.81
CA ILE A 190 16.76 3.66 12.95
C ILE A 190 15.28 3.25 13.01
N PHE A 191 14.66 3.31 14.19
CA PHE A 191 13.25 2.99 14.41
C PHE A 191 12.36 3.87 13.54
N GLU A 192 12.52 5.19 13.62
CA GLU A 192 11.74 6.17 12.82
C GLU A 192 11.81 5.90 11.31
N ALA A 193 12.94 5.37 10.83
CA ALA A 193 13.15 5.02 9.43
C ALA A 193 12.60 3.64 9.04
N ALA A 194 12.57 2.68 9.97
CA ALA A 194 12.23 1.29 9.69
C ALA A 194 10.74 1.12 9.33
N ARG A 195 10.44 0.19 8.40
CA ARG A 195 9.07 -0.10 7.93
C ARG A 195 8.73 -1.59 7.96
N ASP A 196 9.73 -2.45 7.95
CA ASP A 196 9.56 -3.90 8.02
C ASP A 196 9.23 -4.36 9.45
N LYS A 197 8.16 -5.16 9.58
CA LYS A 197 7.59 -5.58 10.86
C LYS A 197 8.61 -6.19 11.81
N ASP A 198 9.37 -7.15 11.31
CA ASP A 198 10.39 -7.88 12.08
C ASP A 198 11.52 -6.95 12.56
N GLN A 199 11.96 -6.00 11.74
CA GLN A 199 13.00 -5.05 12.13
C GLN A 199 12.47 -4.05 13.15
N VAL A 200 11.30 -3.47 12.92
CA VAL A 200 10.68 -2.49 13.82
C VAL A 200 10.43 -3.09 15.20
N GLU A 201 9.83 -4.28 15.27
CA GLU A 201 9.54 -4.94 16.55
C GLU A 201 10.82 -5.30 17.31
N LYS A 202 11.86 -5.75 16.60
CA LYS A 202 13.17 -6.03 17.19
C LYS A 202 13.80 -4.76 17.78
N ILE A 203 13.78 -3.65 17.03
CA ILE A 203 14.30 -2.36 17.49
C ILE A 203 13.50 -1.84 18.70
N ALA A 204 12.16 -1.93 18.64
CA ALA A 204 11.29 -1.55 19.75
C ALA A 204 11.59 -2.35 21.03
N GLY A 205 11.84 -3.65 20.89
CA GLY A 205 12.25 -4.52 21.99
C GLY A 205 13.56 -4.04 22.65
N TRP A 206 14.58 -3.73 21.85
CA TRP A 206 15.84 -3.18 22.36
C TRP A 206 15.67 -1.81 23.02
N LEU A 207 14.89 -0.91 22.42
CA LEU A 207 14.58 0.39 22.99
C LEU A 207 13.86 0.27 24.35
N GLY A 208 12.90 -0.66 24.47
CA GLY A 208 12.25 -0.98 25.74
C GLY A 208 13.23 -1.44 26.83
N GLN A 209 14.17 -2.33 26.50
CA GLN A 209 15.22 -2.78 27.44
C GLN A 209 16.22 -1.68 27.81
N LEU A 210 16.34 -0.64 26.97
CA LEU A 210 17.10 0.58 27.26
C LEU A 210 16.29 1.64 28.02
N GLY A 211 15.07 1.32 28.46
CA GLY A 211 14.20 2.23 29.20
C GLY A 211 13.53 3.29 28.33
N LYS A 212 13.46 3.06 27.03
CA LYS A 212 12.87 3.96 26.03
C LYS A 212 11.76 3.24 25.24
N PRO A 213 10.64 2.86 25.86
CA PRO A 213 9.55 2.22 25.12
C PRO A 213 9.04 3.13 24.00
N VAL A 214 8.75 2.53 22.84
CA VAL A 214 8.22 3.21 21.65
C VAL A 214 6.81 2.71 21.36
N ASP A 215 6.01 3.55 20.73
CA ASP A 215 4.62 3.23 20.36
C ASP A 215 4.57 2.68 18.94
N LEU A 216 4.43 1.35 18.82
CA LEU A 216 4.31 0.66 17.53
C LEU A 216 3.05 1.07 16.76
N ALA A 217 1.94 1.31 17.47
CA ALA A 217 0.70 1.71 16.82
C ALA A 217 0.86 3.08 16.18
N ALA A 218 1.47 4.03 16.91
CA ALA A 218 1.78 5.36 16.39
C ALA A 218 2.78 5.29 15.23
N HIS A 219 3.85 4.50 15.34
CA HIS A 219 4.88 4.33 14.30
C HIS A 219 4.30 3.91 12.94
N TYR A 220 3.35 2.98 12.95
CA TYR A 220 2.68 2.49 11.74
C TYR A 220 1.46 3.33 11.32
N GLY A 221 1.01 4.26 12.16
CA GLY A 221 -0.17 5.09 11.91
C GLY A 221 -1.50 4.39 12.20
N TYR A 222 -1.51 3.34 13.03
CA TYR A 222 -2.74 2.66 13.45
C TYR A 222 -3.64 3.60 14.25
N ILE A 223 -4.91 3.64 13.87
CA ILE A 223 -5.93 4.38 14.60
C ILE A 223 -6.43 3.51 15.76
N ARG A 224 -6.30 4.03 16.99
CA ARG A 224 -6.72 3.32 18.21
C ARG A 224 -7.98 3.87 18.85
N SER A 225 -8.39 5.08 18.50
CA SER A 225 -9.57 5.74 19.07
C SER A 225 -10.66 5.89 18.02
N TRP A 226 -11.85 5.39 18.36
CA TRP A 226 -12.98 5.24 17.46
C TRP A 226 -14.29 5.64 18.15
N LEU A 227 -15.25 6.09 17.37
CA LEU A 227 -16.67 6.02 17.70
C LEU A 227 -17.25 4.81 16.96
N VAL A 228 -17.90 3.90 17.69
CA VAL A 228 -18.51 2.69 17.13
C VAL A 228 -20.02 2.72 17.32
N VAL A 229 -20.78 2.36 16.29
CA VAL A 229 -22.26 2.24 16.36
C VAL A 229 -22.76 0.99 15.65
N GLY A 230 -23.76 0.34 16.24
CA GLY A 230 -24.36 -0.91 15.80
C GLY A 230 -24.94 -1.69 16.98
N PRO A 231 -25.41 -2.93 16.77
CA PRO A 231 -25.50 -3.59 15.47
C PRO A 231 -26.70 -3.11 14.63
N PHE A 232 -26.50 -2.97 13.32
CA PHE A 232 -27.57 -2.90 12.33
C PHE A 232 -27.81 -4.28 11.71
N ASP A 233 -28.92 -4.46 11.00
CA ASP A 233 -29.25 -5.74 10.38
C ASP A 233 -28.35 -6.04 9.18
N ASN A 234 -27.80 -7.26 9.12
CA ASN A 234 -27.12 -7.81 7.96
C ASN A 234 -27.75 -9.15 7.54
N THR A 235 -29.06 -9.32 7.70
CA THR A 235 -29.72 -10.60 7.39
C THR A 235 -29.52 -10.94 5.91
N ARG A 236 -29.01 -12.13 5.60
CA ARG A 236 -28.65 -12.62 4.27
C ARG A 236 -27.73 -11.67 3.52
N ASP A 237 -26.75 -11.11 4.23
CA ASP A 237 -25.76 -10.14 3.75
C ASP A 237 -26.36 -8.82 3.19
N GLY A 238 -27.67 -8.59 3.36
CA GLY A 238 -28.36 -7.41 2.82
C GLY A 238 -27.93 -6.09 3.45
N GLY A 239 -27.36 -6.14 4.65
CA GLY A 239 -26.80 -4.97 5.35
C GLY A 239 -25.60 -4.38 4.63
N PHE A 240 -24.87 -5.17 3.83
CA PHE A 240 -23.74 -4.68 3.05
C PHE A 240 -24.17 -3.57 2.08
N ASP A 241 -25.23 -3.78 1.31
CA ASP A 241 -25.75 -2.84 0.31
C ASP A 241 -26.77 -1.85 0.84
N THR A 242 -27.40 -2.17 1.98
CA THR A 242 -28.28 -1.23 2.67
C THR A 242 -27.48 0.01 3.11
N ARG A 243 -27.94 1.19 2.68
CA ARG A 243 -27.43 2.46 3.17
C ARG A 243 -28.03 2.74 4.55
N PHE A 244 -27.19 2.74 5.58
CA PHE A 244 -27.59 3.14 6.93
C PHE A 244 -27.29 4.62 7.18
N PRO A 245 -27.97 5.28 8.14
CA PRO A 245 -27.81 6.71 8.37
C PRO A 245 -26.38 7.22 8.61
N PRO A 246 -25.45 6.48 9.27
CA PRO A 246 -24.05 6.90 9.39
C PRO A 246 -23.33 7.15 8.06
N GLU A 247 -23.81 6.58 6.94
CA GLU A 247 -23.25 6.83 5.61
C GLU A 247 -23.63 8.20 5.02
N GLU A 248 -24.66 8.85 5.56
CA GLU A 248 -25.17 10.13 5.04
C GLU A 248 -24.66 11.32 5.83
N ARG A 249 -24.66 11.21 7.16
CA ARG A 249 -24.22 12.26 8.06
C ARG A 249 -23.60 11.67 9.31
N LEU A 250 -22.40 12.14 9.64
CA LEU A 250 -21.72 11.82 10.89
C LEU A 250 -22.11 12.85 11.95
N ASP A 251 -22.82 12.38 12.98
CA ASP A 251 -23.15 13.16 14.17
C ASP A 251 -22.94 12.25 15.40
N PRO A 252 -22.00 12.58 16.31
CA PRO A 252 -21.65 11.73 17.45
C PRO A 252 -22.77 11.65 18.49
N HIS A 253 -23.77 12.54 18.43
CA HIS A 253 -24.88 12.59 19.37
C HIS A 253 -26.17 11.98 18.80
N GLN A 254 -26.18 11.65 17.50
CA GLN A 254 -27.35 11.07 16.85
C GLN A 254 -27.51 9.59 17.24
N LYS A 255 -28.78 9.18 17.32
CA LYS A 255 -29.19 7.80 17.52
C LYS A 255 -29.93 7.28 16.30
N TYR A 256 -29.89 5.96 16.09
CA TYR A 256 -30.37 5.32 14.88
C TYR A 256 -31.20 4.08 15.19
N PRO A 257 -32.18 3.72 14.33
CA PRO A 257 -32.79 2.40 14.40
C PRO A 257 -31.76 1.32 14.05
N GLY A 258 -31.37 0.51 15.03
CA GLY A 258 -30.54 -0.69 14.87
C GLY A 258 -31.37 -1.97 14.84
N LYS A 259 -30.70 -3.12 14.84
CA LYS A 259 -31.33 -4.44 14.67
C LYS A 259 -32.31 -4.80 15.80
N HIS A 260 -31.94 -4.47 17.05
CA HIS A 260 -32.70 -4.81 18.26
C HIS A 260 -33.30 -3.58 18.96
N GLY A 261 -33.35 -2.44 18.27
CA GLY A 261 -33.77 -1.17 18.84
C GLY A 261 -32.78 -0.04 18.55
N GLU A 262 -32.92 1.07 19.26
CA GLU A 262 -32.11 2.26 19.04
C GLU A 262 -30.64 2.04 19.41
N VAL A 263 -29.72 2.42 18.52
CA VAL A 263 -28.26 2.36 18.71
C VAL A 263 -27.67 3.77 18.65
N ALA A 264 -26.57 3.99 19.38
CA ALA A 264 -25.86 5.26 19.45
C ALA A 264 -24.35 5.03 19.40
N TRP A 265 -23.60 6.06 19.02
CA TRP A 265 -22.15 6.01 19.02
C TRP A 265 -21.58 5.79 20.42
N LYS A 266 -20.60 4.89 20.51
CA LYS A 266 -19.82 4.61 21.72
C LYS A 266 -18.36 4.93 21.45
N ALA A 267 -17.72 5.69 22.34
CA ALA A 267 -16.28 5.89 22.29
C ALA A 267 -15.57 4.58 22.68
N VAL A 268 -14.61 4.19 21.84
CA VAL A 268 -13.81 2.97 21.98
C VAL A 268 -12.36 3.33 21.79
N THR A 269 -11.51 2.86 22.69
CA THR A 269 -10.05 2.89 22.52
C THR A 269 -9.51 1.48 22.68
N THR A 270 -8.48 1.13 21.92
CA THR A 270 -7.74 -0.14 22.06
C THR A 270 -6.29 0.12 22.45
N ASP A 271 -5.74 -0.71 23.33
CA ASP A 271 -4.32 -0.72 23.70
C ASP A 271 -3.50 -1.72 22.88
N ASP A 272 -4.14 -2.37 21.89
CA ASP A 272 -3.46 -3.30 20.99
C ASP A 272 -2.37 -2.59 20.18
N ILE A 273 -1.16 -3.18 20.16
CA ILE A 273 0.03 -2.61 19.52
C ILE A 273 -0.07 -2.48 17.99
N HIS A 274 -1.06 -3.13 17.37
CA HIS A 274 -1.39 -3.02 15.96
C HIS A 274 -2.81 -2.46 15.73
N GLY A 275 -3.39 -1.82 16.75
CA GLY A 275 -4.69 -1.15 16.64
C GLY A 275 -5.87 -2.08 16.37
N ARG A 276 -5.81 -3.35 16.80
CA ARG A 276 -6.95 -4.27 16.68
C ARG A 276 -8.15 -3.78 17.51
N VAL A 277 -9.31 -3.75 16.88
CA VAL A 277 -10.62 -3.48 17.49
C VAL A 277 -11.50 -4.72 17.33
N ASP A 278 -11.87 -5.33 18.46
CA ASP A 278 -12.79 -6.48 18.52
C ASP A 278 -14.23 -5.99 18.71
N LEU A 279 -15.06 -6.11 17.68
CA LEU A 279 -16.45 -5.68 17.70
C LEU A 279 -17.35 -6.64 18.49
N ASN A 280 -17.00 -7.92 18.60
CA ASN A 280 -17.73 -8.85 19.45
C ASN A 280 -17.64 -8.41 20.93
N ALA A 281 -16.47 -7.95 21.37
CA ALA A 281 -16.29 -7.41 22.72
C ALA A 281 -17.09 -6.11 22.97
N ILE A 282 -17.32 -5.31 21.94
CA ILE A 282 -17.96 -3.97 22.04
C ILE A 282 -19.50 -4.05 21.91
N LEU A 283 -19.98 -4.90 21.00
CA LEU A 283 -21.38 -4.95 20.56
C LEU A 283 -22.07 -6.28 20.88
N ALA A 284 -21.38 -7.19 21.56
CA ALA A 284 -21.71 -8.60 21.74
C ALA A 284 -21.55 -9.44 20.45
N GLU A 285 -21.16 -10.70 20.63
CA GLU A 285 -21.01 -11.64 19.52
C GLU A 285 -22.39 -11.97 18.93
N GLU A 286 -22.61 -11.55 17.69
CA GLU A 286 -23.85 -11.80 16.95
C GLU A 286 -23.55 -12.00 15.46
N LYS A 287 -24.42 -12.77 14.80
CA LYS A 287 -24.37 -13.05 13.37
C LYS A 287 -25.40 -12.23 12.59
N GLY A 288 -25.11 -11.98 11.31
CA GLY A 288 -25.98 -11.16 10.46
C GLY A 288 -26.12 -9.74 11.03
N VAL A 289 -24.99 -9.10 11.36
CA VAL A 289 -24.94 -7.74 11.91
C VAL A 289 -23.95 -6.84 11.17
N VAL A 290 -24.22 -5.53 11.19
CA VAL A 290 -23.30 -4.49 10.70
C VAL A 290 -22.91 -3.55 11.83
N ALA A 291 -21.67 -3.10 11.84
CA ALA A 291 -21.22 -1.97 12.65
C ALA A 291 -20.54 -0.93 11.78
N TYR A 292 -20.57 0.31 12.26
CA TYR A 292 -19.77 1.41 11.74
C TYR A 292 -18.75 1.84 12.78
N ALA A 293 -17.52 2.09 12.35
CA ALA A 293 -16.46 2.69 13.13
C ALA A 293 -16.02 4.00 12.48
N TRP A 294 -16.03 5.08 13.23
CA TRP A 294 -15.66 6.42 12.79
C TRP A 294 -14.46 6.94 13.58
N ALA A 295 -13.46 7.44 12.87
CA ALA A 295 -12.33 8.16 13.44
C ALA A 295 -12.11 9.49 12.71
N VAL A 296 -11.48 10.44 13.41
CA VAL A 296 -11.04 11.71 12.86
C VAL A 296 -9.52 11.75 12.88
N VAL A 297 -8.92 12.04 11.73
CA VAL A 297 -7.47 12.23 11.58
C VAL A 297 -7.19 13.68 11.22
N GLU A 298 -6.26 14.30 11.94
CA GLU A 298 -5.86 15.69 11.71
C GLU A 298 -4.50 15.77 11.04
N VAL A 299 -4.40 16.59 9.99
CA VAL A 299 -3.13 16.85 9.28
C VAL A 299 -2.92 18.34 9.09
N GLU A 300 -1.67 18.79 9.19
CA GLU A 300 -1.34 20.22 9.10
C GLU A 300 -1.48 20.78 7.68
N LYS A 301 -1.24 19.94 6.67
CA LYS A 301 -1.25 20.31 5.26
C LYS A 301 -1.94 19.26 4.41
N GLU A 302 -2.40 19.68 3.24
CA GLU A 302 -2.89 18.75 2.24
C GLU A 302 -1.76 17.81 1.80
N GLN A 303 -2.02 16.52 1.79
CA GLN A 303 -1.03 15.52 1.37
C GLN A 303 -1.68 14.24 0.84
N PRO A 304 -1.01 13.52 -0.08
CA PRO A 304 -1.40 12.16 -0.42
C PRO A 304 -1.26 11.25 0.81
N ALA A 305 -2.18 10.29 0.93
CA ALA A 305 -2.15 9.27 1.97
C ALA A 305 -2.70 7.96 1.43
N GLU A 306 -2.43 6.89 2.15
CA GLU A 306 -3.08 5.60 1.99
C GLU A 306 -3.86 5.27 3.27
N ILE A 307 -5.07 4.76 3.09
CA ILE A 307 -5.81 4.08 4.15
C ILE A 307 -5.62 2.58 3.94
N ARG A 308 -5.03 1.92 4.92
CA ARG A 308 -4.79 0.48 4.90
C ARG A 308 -5.49 -0.19 6.06
N TRP A 309 -6.18 -1.30 5.81
CA TRP A 309 -6.92 -2.00 6.86
C TRP A 309 -7.01 -3.49 6.60
N ALA A 310 -7.35 -4.21 7.66
CA ALA A 310 -7.59 -5.64 7.63
C ALA A 310 -8.89 -5.95 8.38
N THR A 311 -9.65 -6.90 7.85
CA THR A 311 -10.85 -7.45 8.48
C THR A 311 -11.20 -8.77 7.81
N PRO A 312 -11.61 -9.82 8.56
CA PRO A 312 -12.08 -11.06 7.96
C PRO A 312 -13.54 -10.93 7.47
N ASN A 313 -14.11 -9.72 7.50
CA ASN A 313 -15.51 -9.44 7.26
C ASN A 313 -15.69 -8.55 6.01
N ALA A 314 -16.90 -8.52 5.44
CA ALA A 314 -17.17 -7.61 4.32
C ALA A 314 -17.15 -6.16 4.80
N THR A 315 -16.64 -5.26 3.96
CA THR A 315 -16.32 -3.90 4.39
C THR A 315 -16.49 -2.84 3.31
N LYS A 316 -16.85 -1.63 3.74
CA LYS A 316 -16.86 -0.40 2.93
C LYS A 316 -16.15 0.71 3.69
N LEU A 317 -15.40 1.56 2.99
CA LEU A 317 -14.62 2.64 3.58
C LEU A 317 -14.94 3.98 2.90
N TRP A 318 -15.18 5.00 3.71
CA TRP A 318 -15.31 6.39 3.27
C TRP A 318 -14.25 7.26 3.92
N VAL A 319 -13.77 8.26 3.17
CA VAL A 319 -12.94 9.34 3.66
C VAL A 319 -13.60 10.66 3.30
N ASN A 320 -13.87 11.52 4.29
CA ASN A 320 -14.58 12.80 4.12
C ASN A 320 -15.91 12.65 3.33
N GLY A 321 -16.64 11.55 3.55
CA GLY A 321 -17.89 11.23 2.86
C GLY A 321 -17.74 10.64 1.45
N GLN A 322 -16.53 10.57 0.90
CA GLN A 322 -16.26 9.91 -0.38
C GLN A 322 -16.04 8.41 -0.16
N LEU A 323 -16.83 7.56 -0.83
CA LEU A 323 -16.65 6.10 -0.82
C LEU A 323 -15.40 5.73 -1.62
N LEU A 324 -14.42 5.09 -0.97
CA LEU A 324 -13.14 4.73 -1.59
C LEU A 324 -12.90 3.22 -1.66
N GLY A 325 -13.46 2.44 -0.74
CA GLY A 325 -13.28 0.99 -0.69
C GLY A 325 -14.61 0.26 -0.60
N VAL A 326 -14.79 -0.78 -1.41
CA VAL A 326 -15.97 -1.66 -1.40
C VAL A 326 -15.50 -3.10 -1.61
N PHE A 327 -15.52 -3.89 -0.54
CA PHE A 327 -15.05 -5.27 -0.55
C PHE A 327 -16.12 -6.18 0.05
N HIS A 328 -16.95 -6.77 -0.81
CA HIS A 328 -17.97 -7.74 -0.41
C HIS A 328 -17.36 -9.15 -0.30
N VAL A 329 -16.39 -9.29 0.61
CA VAL A 329 -15.65 -10.53 0.82
C VAL A 329 -15.72 -10.89 2.28
N TYR A 330 -16.11 -12.13 2.57
CA TYR A 330 -16.14 -12.68 3.91
C TYR A 330 -15.05 -13.75 4.06
N HIS A 331 -14.55 -13.86 5.28
CA HIS A 331 -13.58 -14.88 5.71
C HIS A 331 -12.27 -14.83 4.92
N SER A 332 -11.85 -13.63 4.56
CA SER A 332 -10.71 -13.34 3.68
C SER A 332 -9.35 -13.36 4.39
N GLY A 333 -9.19 -14.08 5.50
CA GLY A 333 -8.00 -13.96 6.35
C GLY A 333 -7.92 -12.59 7.06
N TYR A 334 -6.78 -12.29 7.67
CA TYR A 334 -6.58 -11.06 8.47
C TYR A 334 -5.15 -10.51 8.34
N GLU A 335 -4.62 -10.52 7.12
CA GLU A 335 -3.26 -10.06 6.83
C GLU A 335 -3.13 -8.55 7.01
N ASP A 336 -1.96 -8.09 7.47
CA ASP A 336 -1.64 -6.67 7.54
C ASP A 336 -1.80 -6.02 6.16
N ASP A 337 -2.40 -4.83 6.10
CA ASP A 337 -2.65 -4.09 4.85
C ASP A 337 -3.41 -4.87 3.76
N GLN A 338 -4.25 -5.85 4.15
CA GLN A 338 -5.07 -6.64 3.22
C GLN A 338 -5.82 -5.77 2.20
N TYR A 339 -6.40 -4.67 2.66
CA TYR A 339 -7.07 -3.69 1.82
C TYR A 339 -6.31 -2.36 1.88
N ARG A 340 -6.16 -1.72 0.72
CA ARG A 340 -5.46 -0.44 0.55
C ARG A 340 -6.22 0.44 -0.42
N VAL A 341 -6.40 1.70 -0.05
CA VAL A 341 -6.90 2.74 -0.97
C VAL A 341 -6.07 3.99 -0.84
N GLU A 342 -5.84 4.65 -1.97
CA GLU A 342 -5.19 5.97 -2.00
C GLU A 342 -6.23 7.06 -1.77
N CYS A 343 -5.84 8.10 -1.04
CA CYS A 343 -6.67 9.28 -0.83
C CYS A 343 -5.81 10.55 -0.72
N ARG A 344 -6.47 11.69 -0.59
CA ARG A 344 -5.84 12.99 -0.33
C ARG A 344 -6.49 13.58 0.91
N LEU A 345 -5.71 13.80 1.96
CA LEU A 345 -6.19 14.41 3.19
C LEU A 345 -6.14 15.93 3.04
N LYS A 346 -7.18 16.62 3.53
CA LYS A 346 -7.24 18.08 3.57
C LYS A 346 -6.61 18.60 4.87
N PRO A 347 -6.11 19.85 4.93
CA PRO A 347 -5.68 20.46 6.18
C PRO A 347 -6.79 20.42 7.24
N GLY A 348 -6.41 20.17 8.49
CA GLY A 348 -7.33 19.98 9.61
C GLY A 348 -7.93 18.57 9.65
N LYS A 349 -9.17 18.48 10.11
CA LYS A 349 -9.87 17.22 10.40
C LYS A 349 -10.33 16.50 9.14
N ASN A 350 -10.07 15.20 9.09
CA ASN A 350 -10.51 14.27 8.05
C ASN A 350 -11.31 13.13 8.69
N ASP A 351 -12.53 12.92 8.23
CA ASP A 351 -13.38 11.83 8.71
C ASP A 351 -13.05 10.53 7.98
N ILE A 352 -12.88 9.45 8.74
CA ILE A 352 -12.71 8.09 8.23
C ILE A 352 -13.83 7.24 8.80
N LEU A 353 -14.69 6.71 7.93
CA LEU A 353 -15.81 5.84 8.30
C LEU A 353 -15.59 4.46 7.69
N LEU A 354 -15.61 3.44 8.54
CA LEU A 354 -15.50 2.03 8.14
C LEU A 354 -16.81 1.32 8.47
N LYS A 355 -17.38 0.61 7.50
CA LYS A 355 -18.49 -0.33 7.68
C LYS A 355 -17.92 -1.74 7.72
N ILE A 356 -18.36 -2.54 8.69
CA ILE A 356 -17.90 -3.92 8.90
C ILE A 356 -19.12 -4.83 9.07
N CYS A 357 -19.29 -5.80 8.19
CA CYS A 357 -20.48 -6.66 8.13
C CYS A 357 -20.11 -8.10 8.53
N GLN A 358 -20.78 -8.66 9.53
CA GLN A 358 -20.68 -10.07 9.91
C GLN A 358 -21.87 -10.84 9.30
N ASN A 359 -21.60 -11.99 8.67
CA ASN A 359 -22.62 -12.82 8.03
C ASN A 359 -23.20 -13.87 9.00
N GLU A 360 -24.06 -14.76 8.51
CA GLU A 360 -24.67 -15.84 9.31
C GLU A 360 -23.88 -17.15 9.38
N GLN A 361 -22.61 -17.18 8.95
CA GLN A 361 -21.81 -18.40 9.07
C GLN A 361 -21.49 -18.72 10.53
N THR A 362 -21.78 -19.96 10.94
CA THR A 362 -21.74 -20.41 12.33
C THR A 362 -20.48 -21.19 12.71
N GLN A 363 -19.62 -21.49 11.73
CA GLN A 363 -18.37 -22.19 12.00
C GLN A 363 -17.44 -21.34 12.88
N ASP A 364 -16.66 -21.98 13.74
CA ASP A 364 -15.80 -21.28 14.71
C ASP A 364 -14.81 -20.31 14.05
N TRP A 365 -14.26 -20.69 12.88
CA TRP A 365 -13.34 -19.85 12.12
C TRP A 365 -14.01 -18.60 11.52
N ALA A 366 -15.34 -18.56 11.44
CA ALA A 366 -16.12 -17.41 10.96
C ALA A 366 -16.55 -16.46 12.09
N ARG A 367 -16.23 -16.78 13.36
CA ARG A 367 -16.60 -15.98 14.54
C ARG A 367 -15.94 -14.60 14.65
N PRO A 368 -14.67 -14.40 14.24
CA PRO A 368 -14.04 -13.09 14.35
C PRO A 368 -14.86 -11.99 13.67
N TRP A 369 -15.11 -10.92 14.43
CA TRP A 369 -15.70 -9.69 13.94
C TRP A 369 -14.84 -8.55 14.45
N GLU A 370 -13.86 -8.18 13.65
CA GLU A 370 -12.77 -7.31 14.07
C GLU A 370 -12.16 -6.58 12.90
N PHE A 371 -11.45 -5.50 13.22
CA PHE A 371 -10.69 -4.75 12.24
C PHE A 371 -9.48 -4.07 12.87
N ARG A 372 -8.57 -3.63 12.01
CA ARG A 372 -7.53 -2.65 12.31
C ARG A 372 -7.34 -1.78 11.09
N LEU A 373 -7.09 -0.49 11.29
CA LEU A 373 -6.92 0.46 10.20
C LEU A 373 -5.80 1.43 10.56
N ARG A 374 -4.97 1.76 9.57
CA ARG A 374 -3.91 2.75 9.68
C ARG A 374 -3.95 3.75 8.53
N VAL A 375 -3.42 4.95 8.83
CA VAL A 375 -3.23 6.04 7.88
C VAL A 375 -1.74 6.28 7.71
N CYS A 376 -1.25 6.12 6.49
CA CYS A 376 0.17 6.17 6.23
C CYS A 376 0.48 6.80 4.87
N ASP A 377 1.75 7.14 4.64
CA ASP A 377 2.26 7.49 3.33
C ASP A 377 2.38 6.24 2.43
N ALA A 378 2.80 6.44 1.18
CA ALA A 378 3.02 5.34 0.23
C ALA A 378 4.09 4.33 0.70
N LEU A 379 4.99 4.76 1.59
CA LEU A 379 6.06 3.95 2.16
C LEU A 379 5.63 3.22 3.44
N GLY A 380 4.40 3.44 3.91
CA GLY A 380 3.86 2.83 5.13
C GLY A 380 4.25 3.55 6.43
N GLY A 381 4.81 4.76 6.35
CA GLY A 381 5.08 5.62 7.50
C GLY A 381 3.83 6.37 7.94
N ALA A 382 3.63 6.52 9.25
CA ALA A 382 2.43 7.16 9.79
C ALA A 382 2.18 8.57 9.24
N ILE A 383 0.92 8.86 8.89
CA ILE A 383 0.46 10.22 8.57
C ILE A 383 -0.57 10.66 9.60
N GLY A 384 -0.33 11.85 10.18
CA GLY A 384 -1.26 12.52 11.08
C GLY A 384 -1.36 11.82 12.42
N GLN A 385 -0.74 12.39 13.46
CA GLN A 385 -1.07 12.12 14.88
C GLN A 385 -0.71 13.34 15.73
N ARG A 386 -1.68 14.25 15.91
CA ARG A 386 -1.84 15.10 17.10
C ARG A 386 -3.32 15.28 17.40
#